data_AF-A0A1W9U6K6-F1
#
_entry.id   AF-A0A1W9U6K6-F1
#
_cell.length_a   1.000
_cell.length_b   1.000
_cell.length_c   1.000
_cell.angle_alpha   90.00
_cell.angle_beta   90.00
_cell.angle_gamma   90.00
#
_symmetry.space_group_name_H-M   'P 1'
#
loop_
_entity.id
_entity.type
_entity.pdbx_description
1 polymer ?
#
loop_
_entity_poly.entity_id
_entity_poly.type
_entity_poly.pdbx_seq_one_letter_code
_entity_poly.pdbx_strand_id
1 'polypeptide(L)'
;MRYKLTIPARINVLGNPADACEGDFATISAAVDVRAGAVVEPATGLVLEALRRTGSDFSSVLRLEFQPDEIPLPYDGDLDLLKGAVNRLHGYSAEFRVKFAQRGVRVATWTDVPRQSGLGGSSLFVLLTLAGLREFYDLDRLTHNDYVLAELTQRVEAQELGITCGFADRYVPLFGGIAYLDYRGKLHHQKIGQEPYVTYERLDAYVDDVPLVTISTGIVRDSGDVHGQMRPRYLQEHDAWINTGGETPSMVRFMSGAWDTAWRGKIARRRFCLCPDAPRSRRQTHGNMARDRCRSRSRLGAHLPPAHRPARTRHRSGLNLIKTIDTTTKTQRSQRKAFS
;
A
#
# COMPACT_ATOMS: atom_id res chain seq x y z
N MET A 1 -5.21 26.23 -3.84
CA MET A 1 -6.32 25.32 -3.48
C MET A 1 -5.85 24.45 -2.33
N ARG A 2 -6.75 24.13 -1.40
CA ARG A 2 -6.49 23.22 -0.28
C ARG A 2 -6.97 21.82 -0.65
N TYR A 3 -6.15 20.81 -0.36
CA TYR A 3 -6.44 19.40 -0.58
C TYR A 3 -6.48 18.70 0.78
N LYS A 4 -7.48 17.84 0.96
CA LYS A 4 -7.55 16.89 2.07
C LYS A 4 -7.44 15.49 1.47
N LEU A 5 -6.47 14.72 1.93
CA LEU A 5 -6.20 13.35 1.49
C LEU A 5 -6.33 12.42 2.69
N THR A 6 -6.88 11.23 2.48
CA THR A 6 -6.85 10.15 3.47
C THR A 6 -6.50 8.83 2.79
N ILE A 7 -5.67 8.03 3.44
CA ILE A 7 -5.32 6.68 3.00
C ILE A 7 -5.54 5.69 4.14
N PRO A 8 -5.99 4.46 3.85
CA PRO A 8 -6.12 3.41 4.86
C PRO A 8 -4.75 2.86 5.25
N ALA A 9 -4.64 2.37 6.48
CA ALA A 9 -3.61 1.45 6.87
C ALA A 9 -3.87 0.06 6.25
N ARG A 10 -2.98 -0.89 6.52
CA ARG A 10 -3.06 -2.22 5.93
C ARG A 10 -2.76 -3.32 6.94
N ILE A 11 -3.27 -4.51 6.67
CA ILE A 11 -2.92 -5.74 7.38
C ILE A 11 -2.52 -6.83 6.37
N ASN A 12 -1.48 -7.58 6.68
CA ASN A 12 -1.16 -8.80 5.93
C ASN A 12 -2.04 -9.94 6.44
N VAL A 13 -2.76 -10.58 5.53
CA VAL A 13 -3.69 -11.68 5.82
C VAL A 13 -2.96 -13.02 5.69
N LEU A 14 -2.22 -13.23 4.60
CA LEU A 14 -1.43 -14.44 4.34
C LEU A 14 -0.09 -14.08 3.67
N GLY A 15 0.92 -14.92 3.86
CA GLY A 15 2.26 -14.70 3.31
C GLY A 15 3.25 -14.01 4.26
N ASN A 16 2.81 -13.51 5.41
CA ASN A 16 3.70 -12.87 6.38
C ASN A 16 4.64 -13.91 7.03
N PRO A 17 5.92 -13.59 7.32
CA PRO A 17 6.60 -12.30 7.15
C PRO A 17 7.29 -12.11 5.78
N ALA A 18 6.95 -12.87 4.75
CA ALA A 18 7.71 -12.89 3.49
C ALA A 18 7.70 -11.55 2.70
N ASP A 19 6.81 -10.61 3.02
CA ASP A 19 6.87 -9.25 2.47
C ASP A 19 8.07 -8.43 2.96
N ALA A 20 8.62 -8.76 4.14
CA ALA A 20 9.85 -8.14 4.65
C ALA A 20 11.12 -8.68 3.96
N CYS A 21 11.03 -9.79 3.20
CA CYS A 21 12.08 -10.17 2.25
C CYS A 21 12.18 -9.19 1.09
N GLU A 22 11.21 -8.28 0.94
CA GLU A 22 11.28 -7.12 0.07
C GLU A 22 11.70 -7.48 -1.37
N GLY A 23 10.75 -8.05 -2.14
CA GLY A 23 10.93 -8.24 -3.59
C GLY A 23 11.11 -9.69 -4.09
N ASP A 24 10.90 -10.69 -3.24
CA ASP A 24 11.09 -12.12 -3.59
C ASP A 24 9.81 -12.97 -3.51
N PHE A 25 8.79 -12.49 -2.83
CA PHE A 25 7.57 -13.25 -2.60
C PHE A 25 6.33 -12.41 -2.83
N ALA A 26 5.18 -13.02 -2.55
CA ALA A 26 3.89 -12.39 -2.62
C ALA A 26 3.14 -12.54 -1.30
N THR A 27 2.23 -11.59 -1.02
CA THR A 27 1.34 -11.64 0.13
C THR A 27 -0.11 -11.42 -0.28
N ILE A 28 -1.04 -11.87 0.57
CA ILE A 28 -2.41 -11.35 0.55
C ILE A 28 -2.51 -10.31 1.66
N SER A 29 -2.86 -9.09 1.29
CA SER A 29 -2.98 -7.97 2.23
C SER A 29 -4.28 -7.23 1.99
N ALA A 30 -4.81 -6.62 3.05
CA ALA A 30 -6.06 -5.88 3.01
C ALA A 30 -5.87 -4.48 3.60
N ALA A 31 -6.46 -3.48 2.94
CA ALA A 31 -6.66 -2.18 3.54
C ALA A 31 -7.69 -2.26 4.67
N VAL A 32 -7.44 -1.55 5.77
CA VAL A 32 -8.31 -1.55 6.95
C VAL A 32 -8.82 -0.14 7.25
N ASP A 33 -9.93 -0.04 7.99
CA ASP A 33 -10.55 1.23 8.35
C ASP A 33 -9.87 1.93 9.55
N VAL A 34 -8.54 1.91 9.54
CA VAL A 34 -7.69 2.76 10.39
C VAL A 34 -6.94 3.65 9.42
N ARG A 35 -7.03 4.97 9.57
CA ARG A 35 -6.60 5.89 8.49
C ARG A 35 -5.52 6.85 8.94
N ALA A 36 -4.78 7.33 7.97
CA ALA A 36 -3.95 8.52 8.07
C ALA A 36 -4.44 9.54 7.06
N GLY A 37 -4.09 10.81 7.26
CA GLY A 37 -4.46 11.86 6.33
C GLY A 37 -3.47 13.00 6.27
N ALA A 38 -3.63 13.80 5.23
CA ALA A 38 -2.86 15.00 5.02
C ALA A 38 -3.73 16.16 4.55
N VAL A 39 -3.35 17.36 4.98
CA VAL A 39 -3.83 18.63 4.48
C VAL A 39 -2.70 19.28 3.70
N VAL A 40 -2.95 19.59 2.44
CA VAL A 40 -1.97 20.26 1.57
C VAL A 40 -2.53 21.56 1.04
N GLU A 41 -1.83 22.67 1.27
CA GLU A 41 -2.31 24.00 0.93
C GLU A 41 -1.16 24.98 0.61
N PRO A 42 -1.43 26.11 -0.06
CA PRO A 42 -0.38 27.08 -0.37
C PRO A 42 0.25 27.69 0.89
N ALA A 43 1.55 27.97 0.82
CA ALA A 43 2.32 28.67 1.85
C ALA A 43 3.42 29.53 1.21
N THR A 44 4.07 30.39 2.01
CA THR A 44 5.15 31.29 1.54
C THR A 44 6.47 30.54 1.25
N GLY A 45 6.63 29.31 1.74
CA GLY A 45 7.78 28.43 1.50
C GLY A 45 7.35 26.97 1.61
N LEU A 46 8.22 26.09 2.10
CA LEU A 46 7.86 24.72 2.46
C LEU A 46 7.57 24.64 3.96
N VAL A 47 6.36 24.21 4.32
CA VAL A 47 5.98 23.95 5.70
C VAL A 47 5.64 22.47 5.85
N LEU A 48 6.35 21.78 6.74
CA LEU A 48 6.08 20.39 7.10
C LEU A 48 5.53 20.36 8.53
N GLU A 49 4.39 19.69 8.72
CA GLU A 49 3.69 19.72 10.01
C GLU A 49 3.14 18.34 10.37
N ALA A 50 3.33 17.97 11.64
CA ALA A 50 2.68 16.82 12.26
C ALA A 50 1.52 17.31 13.13
N LEU A 51 0.35 16.74 12.89
CA LEU A 51 -0.88 17.03 13.62
C LEU A 51 -1.24 15.85 14.51
N ARG A 52 -1.77 16.15 15.71
CA ARG A 52 -2.47 15.21 16.57
C ARG A 52 -3.96 15.42 16.40
N ARG A 53 -4.70 14.33 16.16
CA ARG A 53 -6.16 14.37 16.12
C ARG A 53 -6.72 14.03 17.49
N THR A 54 -7.65 14.85 17.99
CA THR A 54 -8.40 14.62 19.23
C THR A 54 -9.88 14.77 18.92
N GLY A 55 -10.60 13.65 18.79
CA GLY A 55 -11.96 13.66 18.27
C GLY A 55 -11.99 14.16 16.82
N SER A 56 -12.69 15.28 16.59
CA SER A 56 -12.76 15.95 15.29
C SER A 56 -11.77 17.11 15.12
N ASP A 57 -11.03 17.46 16.18
CA ASP A 57 -10.09 18.58 16.19
C ASP A 57 -8.66 18.13 15.90
N PHE A 58 -7.86 19.06 15.39
CA PHE A 58 -6.43 18.87 15.14
C PHE A 58 -5.60 19.91 15.88
N SER A 59 -4.53 19.47 16.53
CA SER A 59 -3.52 20.34 17.10
C SER A 59 -2.15 20.09 16.48
N SER A 60 -1.40 21.16 16.22
CA SER A 60 -0.02 21.05 15.75
C SER A 60 0.87 20.48 16.85
N VAL A 61 1.59 19.42 16.53
CA VAL A 61 2.58 18.78 17.42
C VAL A 61 3.97 19.32 17.13
N LEU A 62 4.31 19.38 15.85
CA LEU A 62 5.61 19.83 15.37
C LEU A 62 5.42 20.47 14.01
N ARG A 63 6.07 21.62 13.79
CA ARG A 63 6.01 22.38 12.55
C ARG A 63 7.40 22.89 12.22
N LEU A 64 7.85 22.59 11.02
CA LEU A 64 9.12 23.04 10.47
C LEU A 64 8.85 23.85 9.21
N GLU A 65 9.61 24.92 9.02
CA GLU A 65 9.50 25.80 7.85
C GLU A 65 10.86 25.90 7.17
N PHE A 66 10.85 25.83 5.85
CA PHE A 66 12.03 25.83 4.99
C PHE A 66 11.75 26.70 3.76
N GLN A 67 12.82 27.19 3.14
CA GLN A 67 12.80 27.81 1.83
C GLN A 67 13.00 26.76 0.72
N PRO A 68 12.44 26.97 -0.49
CA PRO A 68 12.58 26.02 -1.58
C PRO A 68 14.02 25.72 -2.04
N ASP A 69 14.96 26.60 -1.76
CA ASP A 69 16.40 26.47 -2.08
C ASP A 69 17.19 25.67 -1.01
N GLU A 70 16.55 25.29 0.10
CA GLU A 70 17.17 24.44 1.14
C GLU A 70 17.12 22.94 0.82
N ILE A 71 16.70 22.53 -0.38
CA ILE A 71 16.69 21.12 -0.80
C ILE A 71 18.12 20.69 -1.19
N PRO A 72 18.64 19.53 -0.70
CA PRO A 72 17.97 18.55 0.13
C PRO A 72 17.88 18.96 1.61
N LEU A 73 16.70 18.71 2.20
CA LEU A 73 16.45 18.94 3.63
C LEU A 73 17.28 17.99 4.49
N PRO A 74 17.84 18.44 5.62
CA PRO A 74 18.63 17.60 6.51
C PRO A 74 17.77 16.60 7.29
N TYR A 75 18.28 15.37 7.47
CA TYR A 75 17.69 14.37 8.37
C TYR A 75 18.26 14.54 9.76
N ASP A 76 17.41 14.98 10.70
CA ASP A 76 17.78 15.38 12.07
C ASP A 76 16.90 14.69 13.13
N GLY A 77 16.07 13.73 12.72
CA GLY A 77 15.10 13.02 13.56
C GLY A 77 13.70 13.64 13.55
N ASP A 78 13.56 14.89 13.10
CA ASP A 78 12.29 15.61 13.11
C ASP A 78 11.65 15.65 11.72
N LEU A 79 10.50 14.99 11.60
CA LEU A 79 9.71 14.89 10.36
C LEU A 79 10.48 14.28 9.17
N ASP A 80 11.50 13.45 9.41
CA ASP A 80 12.36 12.87 8.38
C ASP A 80 11.59 12.10 7.28
N LEU A 81 10.47 11.46 7.61
CA LEU A 81 9.61 10.80 6.62
C LEU A 81 9.00 11.81 5.62
N LEU A 82 8.58 12.98 6.08
CA LEU A 82 8.06 14.05 5.21
C LEU A 82 9.20 14.69 4.42
N LYS A 83 10.34 14.94 5.06
CA LYS A 83 11.54 15.48 4.41
C LYS A 83 12.04 14.56 3.30
N GLY A 84 12.14 13.26 3.58
CA GLY A 84 12.53 12.24 2.61
C GLY A 84 11.56 12.18 1.42
N ALA A 85 10.25 12.29 1.64
CA ALA A 85 9.28 12.39 0.55
C ALA A 85 9.55 13.58 -0.37
N VAL A 86 9.82 14.76 0.19
CA VAL A 86 10.15 15.97 -0.57
C VAL A 86 11.48 15.81 -1.32
N ASN A 87 12.54 15.40 -0.62
CA ASN A 87 13.87 15.20 -1.18
C ASN A 87 13.86 14.19 -2.33
N ARG A 88 13.22 13.03 -2.13
CA ARG A 88 13.11 11.98 -3.13
C ARG A 88 12.30 12.43 -4.34
N LEU A 89 11.18 13.13 -4.15
CA LEU A 89 10.39 13.66 -5.26
C LEU A 89 11.16 14.76 -6.03
N HIS A 90 11.89 15.62 -5.33
CA HIS A 90 12.77 16.64 -5.92
C HIS A 90 13.88 16.02 -6.78
N GLY A 91 14.53 14.95 -6.30
CA GLY A 91 15.51 14.20 -7.08
C GLY A 91 14.91 13.53 -8.31
N TYR A 92 13.73 12.90 -8.16
CA TYR A 92 13.08 12.12 -9.22
C TYR A 92 12.45 12.98 -10.32
N SER A 93 11.79 14.10 -9.99
CA SER A 93 10.89 14.80 -10.90
C SER A 93 11.35 16.21 -11.26
N ALA A 94 11.73 16.40 -12.52
CA ALA A 94 12.06 17.73 -13.06
C ALA A 94 10.83 18.67 -13.04
N GLU A 95 9.64 18.15 -13.31
CA GLU A 95 8.39 18.92 -13.26
C GLU A 95 8.13 19.45 -11.85
N PHE A 96 8.31 18.61 -10.84
CA PHE A 96 8.15 19.03 -9.45
C PHE A 96 9.13 20.13 -9.08
N ARG A 97 10.42 20.03 -9.46
CA ARG A 97 11.42 21.07 -9.18
C ARG A 97 11.00 22.45 -9.70
N VAL A 98 10.55 22.52 -10.95
CA VAL A 98 10.11 23.78 -11.57
C VAL A 98 8.89 24.36 -10.85
N LYS A 99 7.88 23.54 -10.57
CA LYS A 99 6.63 24.01 -9.93
C LYS A 99 6.83 24.35 -8.45
N PHE A 100 7.67 23.61 -7.74
CA PHE A 100 8.00 23.83 -6.33
C PHE A 100 8.73 25.17 -6.13
N ALA A 101 9.68 25.51 -7.00
CA ALA A 101 10.40 26.77 -6.96
C ALA A 101 9.50 28.02 -7.13
N GLN A 102 8.33 27.87 -7.76
CA GLN A 102 7.41 28.97 -8.05
C GLN A 102 6.33 29.16 -6.98
N ARG A 103 6.06 28.13 -6.17
CA ARG A 103 4.92 28.13 -5.27
C ARG A 103 5.20 27.27 -4.05
N GLY A 104 5.27 27.91 -2.89
CA GLY A 104 5.37 27.22 -1.60
C GLY A 104 4.13 26.39 -1.27
N VAL A 105 4.33 25.44 -0.37
CA VAL A 105 3.33 24.46 0.07
C VAL A 105 3.49 24.16 1.55
N ARG A 106 2.36 24.00 2.21
CA ARG A 106 2.28 23.38 3.53
C ARG A 106 1.72 21.98 3.38
N VAL A 107 2.40 20.99 3.97
CA VAL A 107 1.95 19.60 4.09
C VAL A 107 1.83 19.28 5.59
N ALA A 108 0.60 19.07 6.04
CA ALA A 108 0.32 18.71 7.43
C ALA A 108 -0.31 17.32 7.52
N THR A 109 0.29 16.42 8.30
CA THR A 109 -0.08 15.00 8.33
C THR A 109 -0.60 14.57 9.70
N TRP A 110 -1.49 13.58 9.74
CA TRP A 110 -1.99 12.96 10.97
C TRP A 110 -2.21 11.47 10.75
N THR A 111 -2.29 10.70 11.83
CA THR A 111 -2.59 9.27 11.77
C THR A 111 -3.42 8.80 12.96
N ASP A 112 -4.38 7.91 12.70
CA ASP A 112 -5.06 7.12 13.73
C ASP A 112 -4.37 5.78 13.97
N VAL A 113 -3.36 5.44 13.16
CA VAL A 113 -2.60 4.21 13.30
C VAL A 113 -1.82 4.26 14.61
N PRO A 114 -2.08 3.35 15.57
CA PRO A 114 -1.30 3.33 16.79
C PRO A 114 0.17 3.09 16.46
N ARG A 115 1.07 3.80 17.12
CA ARG A 115 2.52 3.60 16.93
C ARG A 115 2.86 2.14 17.19
N GLN A 116 3.75 1.59 16.37
CA GLN A 116 4.29 0.23 16.56
C GLN A 116 3.22 -0.88 16.60
N SER A 117 2.09 -0.67 15.89
CA SER A 117 0.98 -1.63 15.79
C SER A 117 1.15 -2.70 14.71
N GLY A 118 2.25 -2.67 13.94
CA GLY A 118 2.45 -3.55 12.80
C GLY A 118 1.57 -3.22 11.58
N LEU A 119 0.85 -2.09 11.57
CA LEU A 119 -0.06 -1.66 10.50
C LEU A 119 0.59 -0.84 9.36
N GLY A 120 1.93 -0.74 9.33
CA GLY A 120 2.67 -0.02 8.30
C GLY A 120 2.53 1.51 8.40
N GLY A 121 2.42 2.03 9.63
CA GLY A 121 2.07 3.44 9.87
C GLY A 121 3.09 4.48 9.40
N SER A 122 4.39 4.13 9.33
CA SER A 122 5.45 5.04 8.88
C SER A 122 5.34 5.36 7.38
N SER A 123 5.11 4.35 6.55
CA SER A 123 4.98 4.51 5.10
C SER A 123 3.85 5.47 4.72
N LEU A 124 2.79 5.53 5.53
CA LEU A 124 1.64 6.40 5.28
C LEU A 124 2.02 7.88 5.21
N PHE A 125 2.97 8.33 6.05
CA PHE A 125 3.42 9.73 6.05
C PHE A 125 4.14 10.11 4.75
N VAL A 126 5.00 9.22 4.26
CA VAL A 126 5.71 9.41 3.00
C VAL A 126 4.73 9.42 1.83
N LEU A 127 3.83 8.43 1.78
CA LEU A 127 2.80 8.30 0.74
C LEU A 127 1.86 9.51 0.70
N LEU A 128 1.38 9.97 1.86
CA LEU A 128 0.51 11.15 1.95
C LEU A 128 1.20 12.42 1.48
N THR A 129 2.49 12.57 1.79
CA THR A 129 3.29 13.71 1.33
C THR A 129 3.48 13.66 -0.17
N LEU A 130 3.91 12.51 -0.72
CA LEU A 130 4.08 12.33 -2.15
C LEU A 130 2.78 12.53 -2.94
N ALA A 131 1.69 11.86 -2.53
CA ALA A 131 0.38 11.99 -3.17
C ALA A 131 -0.16 13.41 -3.03
N GLY A 132 0.02 14.03 -1.86
CA GLY A 132 -0.35 15.40 -1.59
C GLY A 132 0.35 16.41 -2.51
N LEU A 133 1.67 16.28 -2.66
CA LEU A 133 2.47 17.11 -3.56
C LEU A 133 2.09 16.88 -5.03
N ARG A 134 1.86 15.64 -5.44
CA ARG A 134 1.35 15.31 -6.78
C ARG A 134 0.04 16.04 -7.08
N GLU A 135 -0.94 15.96 -6.17
CA GLU A 135 -2.23 16.64 -6.35
C GLU A 135 -2.10 18.16 -6.31
N PHE A 136 -1.30 18.67 -5.39
CA PHE A 136 -1.16 20.11 -5.19
C PHE A 136 -0.52 20.77 -6.40
N TYR A 137 0.60 20.24 -6.88
CA TYR A 137 1.33 20.76 -8.05
C TYR A 137 0.76 20.28 -9.38
N ASP A 138 -0.31 19.48 -9.37
CA ASP A 138 -0.90 18.90 -10.58
C ASP A 138 0.18 18.23 -11.45
N LEU A 139 0.98 17.37 -10.82
CA LEU A 139 2.06 16.66 -11.50
C LEU A 139 1.48 15.60 -12.45
N ASP A 140 2.16 15.35 -13.57
CA ASP A 140 1.71 14.37 -14.54
C ASP A 140 1.54 12.99 -13.90
N ARG A 141 0.32 12.45 -13.99
CA ARG A 141 -0.02 11.14 -13.41
C ARG A 141 0.58 9.97 -14.16
N LEU A 142 1.00 10.12 -15.40
CA LEU A 142 1.71 9.03 -16.10
C LEU A 142 3.07 8.82 -15.43
N THR A 143 3.78 9.92 -15.17
CA THR A 143 5.10 9.93 -14.53
C THR A 143 5.05 9.73 -13.00
N HIS A 144 3.98 10.17 -12.34
CA HIS A 144 3.78 10.13 -10.88
C HIS A 144 2.57 9.27 -10.48
N ASN A 145 2.39 8.13 -11.15
CA ASN A 145 1.32 7.18 -10.85
C ASN A 145 1.53 6.53 -9.47
N ASP A 146 0.51 5.84 -8.97
CA ASP A 146 0.53 5.24 -7.63
C ASP A 146 1.62 4.16 -7.47
N TYR A 147 2.00 3.44 -8.53
CA TYR A 147 3.13 2.51 -8.48
C TYR A 147 4.45 3.25 -8.24
N VAL A 148 4.67 4.35 -8.98
CA VAL A 148 5.85 5.20 -8.78
C VAL A 148 5.89 5.76 -7.36
N LEU A 149 4.76 6.25 -6.83
CA LEU A 149 4.73 6.79 -5.46
C LEU A 149 5.07 5.71 -4.42
N ALA A 150 4.59 4.48 -4.60
CA ALA A 150 4.94 3.35 -3.73
C ALA A 150 6.45 3.02 -3.78
N GLU A 151 7.04 3.03 -4.97
CA GLU A 151 8.49 2.80 -5.14
C GLU A 151 9.32 3.96 -4.58
N LEU A 152 8.91 5.22 -4.76
CA LEU A 152 9.61 6.37 -4.16
C LEU A 152 9.58 6.26 -2.63
N THR A 153 8.44 5.88 -2.04
CA THR A 153 8.34 5.60 -0.60
C THR A 153 9.32 4.52 -0.16
N GLN A 154 9.46 3.44 -0.95
CA GLN A 154 10.43 2.39 -0.63
C GLN A 154 11.84 2.95 -0.50
N ARG A 155 12.24 3.83 -1.42
CA ARG A 155 13.60 4.36 -1.41
C ARG A 155 13.82 5.38 -0.29
N VAL A 156 12.80 6.16 0.07
CA VAL A 156 12.87 7.02 1.26
C VAL A 156 13.14 6.16 2.50
N GLU A 157 12.36 5.12 2.70
CA GLU A 157 12.52 4.26 3.87
C GLU A 157 13.87 3.53 3.85
N ALA A 158 14.14 2.73 2.82
CA ALA A 158 15.28 1.81 2.83
C ALA A 158 16.63 2.47 2.51
N GLN A 159 16.66 3.43 1.57
CA GLN A 159 17.94 4.01 1.09
C GLN A 159 18.31 5.31 1.81
N GLU A 160 17.33 6.11 2.24
CA GLU A 160 17.61 7.39 2.90
C GLU A 160 17.56 7.29 4.42
N LEU A 161 16.56 6.58 4.96
CA LEU A 161 16.32 6.52 6.41
C LEU A 161 16.73 5.19 7.06
N GLY A 162 17.15 4.20 6.27
CA GLY A 162 17.54 2.88 6.78
C GLY A 162 16.40 2.09 7.45
N ILE A 163 15.15 2.44 7.16
CA ILE A 163 13.95 1.82 7.72
C ILE A 163 13.55 0.62 6.86
N THR A 164 13.49 -0.55 7.49
CA THR A 164 12.99 -1.78 6.83
C THR A 164 11.48 -1.91 7.02
N CYS A 165 10.72 -1.86 5.93
CA CYS A 165 9.27 -2.01 5.89
C CYS A 165 8.87 -3.07 4.87
N GLY A 166 7.71 -3.72 5.06
CA GLY A 166 7.16 -4.64 4.07
C GLY A 166 6.69 -3.90 2.81
N PHE A 167 6.75 -4.55 1.64
CA PHE A 167 6.26 -3.91 0.40
C PHE A 167 4.76 -3.60 0.43
N ALA A 168 3.97 -4.39 1.16
CA ALA A 168 2.53 -4.18 1.29
C ALA A 168 2.21 -2.78 1.85
N ASP A 169 3.06 -2.25 2.72
CA ASP A 169 2.93 -0.97 3.43
C ASP A 169 2.88 0.22 2.47
N ARG A 170 3.45 0.05 1.28
CA ARG A 170 3.66 1.11 0.29
C ARG A 170 2.59 1.07 -0.81
N TYR A 171 2.10 -0.13 -1.11
CA TYR A 171 1.12 -0.38 -2.15
C TYR A 171 -0.32 -0.38 -1.63
N VAL A 172 -0.63 -1.17 -0.59
CA VAL A 172 -2.01 -1.33 -0.13
C VAL A 172 -2.69 0.00 0.23
N PRO A 173 -2.02 0.97 0.89
CA PRO A 173 -2.66 2.26 1.19
C PRO A 173 -3.06 3.08 -0.04
N LEU A 174 -2.36 2.94 -1.17
CA LEU A 174 -2.69 3.67 -2.39
C LEU A 174 -3.80 2.99 -3.19
N PHE A 175 -3.74 1.67 -3.33
CA PHE A 175 -4.67 0.90 -4.18
C PHE A 175 -5.94 0.46 -3.43
N GLY A 176 -5.83 0.20 -2.14
CA GLY A 176 -6.91 -0.23 -1.25
C GLY A 176 -7.52 -1.60 -1.60
N GLY A 177 -8.50 -2.00 -0.79
CA GLY A 177 -9.16 -3.29 -0.91
C GLY A 177 -8.33 -4.46 -0.36
N ILE A 178 -8.78 -5.67 -0.67
CA ILE A 178 -8.01 -6.91 -0.44
C ILE A 178 -7.34 -7.32 -1.74
N ALA A 179 -6.05 -7.65 -1.69
CA ALA A 179 -5.29 -7.98 -2.88
C ALA A 179 -4.25 -9.07 -2.64
N TYR A 180 -3.92 -9.79 -3.71
CA TYR A 180 -2.69 -10.56 -3.82
C TYR A 180 -1.64 -9.66 -4.47
N LEU A 181 -0.56 -9.40 -3.75
CA LEU A 181 0.51 -8.52 -4.18
C LEU A 181 1.75 -9.37 -4.43
N ASP A 182 2.26 -9.32 -5.65
CA ASP A 182 3.45 -10.06 -6.05
C ASP A 182 4.60 -9.09 -6.31
N TYR A 183 5.64 -9.21 -5.48
CA TYR A 183 6.79 -8.30 -5.48
C TYR A 183 8.01 -8.91 -6.18
N ARG A 184 7.90 -10.11 -6.76
CA ARG A 184 9.04 -10.86 -7.33
C ARG A 184 9.83 -10.07 -8.37
N GLY A 185 11.14 -10.28 -8.37
CA GLY A 185 12.07 -9.61 -9.29
C GLY A 185 12.57 -8.26 -8.78
N LYS A 186 12.35 -7.95 -7.51
CA LYS A 186 12.73 -6.67 -6.88
C LYS A 186 13.64 -6.84 -5.66
N LEU A 187 14.11 -8.05 -5.38
CA LEU A 187 14.83 -8.42 -4.16
C LEU A 187 16.00 -7.47 -3.83
N HIS A 188 16.72 -7.01 -4.85
CA HIS A 188 17.89 -6.14 -4.71
C HIS A 188 17.62 -4.64 -4.97
N HIS A 189 16.35 -4.24 -5.12
CA HIS A 189 15.94 -2.84 -5.31
C HIS A 189 16.73 -2.10 -6.40
N GLN A 190 16.61 -2.58 -7.64
CA GLN A 190 17.23 -1.92 -8.79
C GLN A 190 16.64 -0.51 -8.98
N LYS A 191 17.21 0.26 -9.92
CA LYS A 191 16.69 1.58 -10.24
C LYS A 191 15.23 1.47 -10.70
N ILE A 192 14.40 2.44 -10.32
CA ILE A 192 13.01 2.51 -10.81
C ILE A 192 13.02 2.52 -12.34
N GLY A 193 12.26 1.61 -12.96
CA GLY A 193 12.25 1.40 -14.40
C GLY A 193 13.19 0.28 -14.90
N GLN A 194 14.05 -0.28 -14.05
CA GLN A 194 14.90 -1.43 -14.36
C GLN A 194 14.43 -2.73 -13.68
N GLU A 195 13.39 -2.66 -12.87
CA GLU A 195 12.72 -3.79 -12.22
C GLU A 195 11.21 -3.67 -12.42
N PRO A 196 10.46 -4.80 -12.37
CA PRO A 196 9.02 -4.75 -12.51
C PRO A 196 8.37 -3.95 -11.38
N TYR A 197 7.21 -3.38 -11.66
CA TYR A 197 6.30 -2.96 -10.60
C TYR A 197 5.60 -4.17 -9.99
N VAL A 198 5.12 -3.99 -8.77
CA VAL A 198 4.34 -4.99 -8.06
C VAL A 198 3.09 -5.33 -8.83
N THR A 199 2.79 -6.62 -8.99
CA THR A 199 1.47 -7.01 -9.51
C THR A 199 0.46 -6.92 -8.39
N TYR A 200 -0.49 -5.99 -8.52
CA TYR A 200 -1.55 -5.76 -7.52
C TYR A 200 -2.87 -6.36 -8.02
N GLU A 201 -3.17 -7.59 -7.62
CA GLU A 201 -4.39 -8.29 -8.04
C GLU A 201 -5.48 -8.12 -6.98
N ARG A 202 -6.48 -7.28 -7.27
CA ARG A 202 -7.67 -7.10 -6.43
C ARG A 202 -8.45 -8.40 -6.29
N LEU A 203 -8.76 -8.78 -5.05
CA LEU A 203 -9.49 -9.99 -4.69
C LEU A 203 -10.90 -9.72 -4.17
N ASP A 204 -11.30 -8.45 -4.05
CA ASP A 204 -12.58 -8.05 -3.42
C ASP A 204 -13.79 -8.66 -4.13
N ALA A 205 -13.71 -8.80 -5.46
CA ALA A 205 -14.77 -9.43 -6.24
C ALA A 205 -14.99 -10.92 -5.93
N TYR A 206 -14.06 -11.55 -5.19
CA TYR A 206 -14.11 -12.96 -4.80
C TYR A 206 -14.25 -13.14 -3.28
N VAL A 207 -14.46 -12.05 -2.54
CA VAL A 207 -14.50 -12.03 -1.08
C VAL A 207 -15.73 -11.23 -0.64
N ASP A 208 -16.82 -11.96 -0.37
CA ASP A 208 -18.08 -11.36 0.08
C ASP A 208 -17.98 -10.79 1.51
N ASP A 209 -17.25 -11.51 2.37
CA ASP A 209 -17.01 -11.12 3.76
C ASP A 209 -15.64 -11.62 4.21
N VAL A 210 -14.97 -10.84 5.06
CA VAL A 210 -13.70 -11.17 5.70
C VAL A 210 -13.98 -11.34 7.18
N PRO A 211 -14.27 -12.56 7.67
CA PRO A 211 -14.62 -12.81 9.06
C PRO A 211 -13.36 -12.82 9.95
N LEU A 212 -12.57 -11.75 9.88
CA LEU A 212 -11.37 -11.55 10.68
C LEU A 212 -11.66 -10.52 11.76
N VAL A 213 -11.22 -10.83 12.98
CA VAL A 213 -11.23 -9.89 14.09
C VAL A 213 -9.82 -9.34 14.27
N THR A 214 -9.66 -8.03 14.14
CA THR A 214 -8.39 -7.35 14.43
C THR A 214 -8.30 -7.04 15.91
N ILE A 215 -7.23 -7.49 16.57
CA ILE A 215 -6.98 -7.25 17.98
C ILE A 215 -5.65 -6.53 18.12
N SER A 216 -5.66 -5.36 18.76
CA SER A 216 -4.44 -4.71 19.23
C SER A 216 -4.16 -5.15 20.65
N THR A 217 -2.98 -5.68 20.92
CA THR A 217 -2.56 -6.08 22.27
C THR A 217 -2.18 -4.89 23.15
N GLY A 218 -2.09 -3.69 22.59
CA GLY A 218 -1.56 -2.49 23.27
C GLY A 218 -0.06 -2.57 23.57
N ILE A 219 0.60 -3.68 23.25
CA ILE A 219 2.03 -3.85 23.45
C ILE A 219 2.76 -3.15 22.32
N VAL A 220 3.57 -2.17 22.71
CA VAL A 220 4.47 -1.45 21.82
C VAL A 220 5.70 -2.33 21.58
N ARG A 221 5.94 -2.71 20.33
CA ARG A 221 7.13 -3.48 19.92
C ARG A 221 7.85 -2.73 18.82
N ASP A 222 9.17 -2.70 18.88
CA ASP A 222 9.93 -2.22 17.73
C ASP A 222 9.94 -3.28 16.63
N SER A 223 9.19 -3.05 15.56
CA SER A 223 9.20 -3.93 14.39
C SER A 223 10.53 -3.86 13.63
N GLY A 224 11.31 -2.79 13.82
CA GLY A 224 12.64 -2.62 13.26
C GLY A 224 13.64 -3.67 13.77
N ASP A 225 13.50 -4.10 15.03
CA ASP A 225 14.39 -5.10 15.63
C ASP A 225 14.29 -6.47 14.94
N VAL A 226 13.08 -6.86 14.53
CA VAL A 226 12.84 -8.15 13.86
C VAL A 226 13.11 -8.02 12.36
N HIS A 227 12.52 -7.01 11.70
CA HIS A 227 12.65 -6.86 10.25
C HIS A 227 14.08 -6.48 9.83
N GLY A 228 14.76 -5.65 10.62
CA GLY A 228 16.13 -5.21 10.38
C GLY A 228 17.16 -6.34 10.47
N GLN A 229 16.85 -7.44 11.14
CA GLN A 229 17.69 -8.64 11.16
C GLN A 229 17.27 -9.66 10.09
N MET A 230 15.96 -9.77 9.84
CA MET A 230 15.39 -10.78 8.96
C MET A 230 15.81 -10.57 7.50
N ARG A 231 15.68 -9.34 6.97
CA ARG A 231 15.99 -9.06 5.57
C ARG A 231 17.48 -9.24 5.22
N PRO A 232 18.45 -8.69 5.98
CA PRO A 232 19.86 -8.91 5.67
C PRO A 232 20.26 -10.39 5.73
N ARG A 233 19.74 -11.13 6.71
CA ARG A 233 19.97 -12.58 6.79
C ARG A 233 19.35 -13.32 5.61
N TYR A 234 18.14 -12.95 5.21
CA TYR A 234 17.50 -13.52 4.02
C TYR A 234 18.35 -13.32 2.77
N LEU A 235 18.79 -12.08 2.51
CA LEU A 235 19.63 -11.74 1.36
C LEU A 235 20.94 -12.54 1.38
N GLN A 236 21.61 -12.62 2.53
CA GLN A 236 22.84 -13.38 2.67
C GLN A 236 22.63 -14.88 2.35
N GLU A 237 21.62 -15.51 2.93
CA GLU A 237 21.32 -16.93 2.68
C GLU A 237 20.89 -17.16 1.21
N HIS A 238 20.04 -16.28 0.66
CA HIS A 238 19.58 -16.33 -0.72
C HIS A 238 20.75 -16.21 -1.71
N ASP A 239 21.59 -15.19 -1.56
CA ASP A 239 22.66 -14.90 -2.51
C ASP A 239 23.75 -15.97 -2.46
N ALA A 240 24.07 -16.48 -1.26
CA ALA A 240 24.95 -17.63 -1.13
C ALA A 240 24.38 -18.84 -1.87
N TRP A 241 23.10 -19.15 -1.65
CA TRP A 241 22.43 -20.30 -2.26
C TRP A 241 22.35 -20.24 -3.78
N ILE A 242 22.00 -19.07 -4.35
CA ILE A 242 21.97 -18.88 -5.80
C ILE A 242 23.36 -19.08 -6.42
N ASN A 243 24.43 -18.68 -5.74
CA ASN A 243 25.80 -18.81 -6.25
C ASN A 243 26.38 -20.22 -6.10
N THR A 244 26.14 -20.89 -4.97
CA THR A 244 26.76 -22.18 -4.66
C THR A 244 25.91 -23.38 -5.05
N GLY A 245 24.59 -23.20 -5.21
CA GLY A 245 23.62 -24.29 -5.31
C GLY A 245 23.53 -25.11 -4.02
N GLY A 246 22.89 -26.28 -4.12
CA GLY A 246 22.70 -27.22 -3.00
C GLY A 246 21.34 -27.08 -2.31
N GLU A 247 21.25 -27.56 -1.07
CA GLU A 247 20.01 -27.53 -0.29
C GLU A 247 19.60 -26.10 0.04
N THR A 248 18.29 -25.82 -0.06
CA THR A 248 17.75 -24.50 0.23
C THR A 248 17.96 -24.13 1.71
N PRO A 249 18.57 -22.98 2.01
CA PRO A 249 18.82 -22.52 3.37
C PRO A 249 17.54 -22.38 4.20
N SER A 250 17.71 -22.42 5.53
CA SER A 250 16.59 -22.40 6.47
C SER A 250 15.70 -21.17 6.35
N MET A 251 16.27 -19.97 6.22
CA MET A 251 15.50 -18.73 6.08
C MET A 251 14.76 -18.71 4.74
N VAL A 252 15.44 -19.11 3.65
CA VAL A 252 14.83 -19.16 2.31
C VAL A 252 13.66 -20.14 2.27
N ARG A 253 13.81 -21.31 2.89
CA ARG A 253 12.72 -22.30 3.06
C ARG A 253 11.55 -21.75 3.87
N PHE A 254 11.84 -21.09 4.99
CA PHE A 254 10.81 -20.53 5.85
C PHE A 254 9.98 -19.47 5.13
N MET A 255 10.63 -18.54 4.42
CA MET A 255 9.95 -17.48 3.67
C MET A 255 9.18 -18.02 2.46
N SER A 256 9.75 -19.00 1.77
CA SER A 256 9.04 -19.74 0.71
C SER A 256 7.79 -20.42 1.24
N GLY A 257 7.87 -21.04 2.43
CA GLY A 257 6.73 -21.65 3.11
C GLY A 257 5.65 -20.63 3.51
N ALA A 258 6.05 -19.46 3.99
CA ALA A 258 5.14 -18.35 4.27
C ALA A 258 4.43 -17.90 3.00
N TRP A 259 5.17 -17.61 1.93
CA TRP A 259 4.62 -17.29 0.61
C TRP A 259 3.67 -18.35 0.08
N ASP A 260 3.95 -19.62 0.35
CA ASP A 260 3.12 -20.76 -0.05
C ASP A 260 1.68 -20.63 0.44
N THR A 261 1.51 -20.10 1.65
CA THR A 261 0.18 -19.82 2.21
C THR A 261 -0.58 -18.76 1.42
N ALA A 262 0.10 -17.74 0.88
CA ALA A 262 -0.53 -16.65 0.14
C ALA A 262 -1.10 -17.12 -1.19
N TRP A 263 -0.31 -17.81 -2.03
CA TRP A 263 -0.81 -18.25 -3.34
C TRP A 263 -1.82 -19.39 -3.21
N ARG A 264 -1.67 -20.28 -2.21
CA ARG A 264 -2.69 -21.30 -1.92
C ARG A 264 -3.99 -20.66 -1.45
N GLY A 265 -3.91 -19.62 -0.62
CA GLY A 265 -5.06 -18.81 -0.20
C GLY A 265 -5.79 -18.17 -1.38
N LYS A 266 -5.04 -17.60 -2.33
CA LYS A 266 -5.58 -17.07 -3.58
C LYS A 266 -6.36 -18.12 -4.38
N ILE A 267 -5.81 -19.33 -4.53
CA ILE A 267 -6.49 -20.43 -5.24
C ILE A 267 -7.75 -20.86 -4.50
N ALA A 268 -7.68 -21.02 -3.18
CA ALA A 268 -8.81 -21.44 -2.36
C ALA A 268 -10.01 -20.50 -2.53
N ARG A 269 -9.76 -19.18 -2.63
CA ARG A 269 -10.81 -18.17 -2.89
C ARG A 269 -11.39 -18.26 -4.29
N ARG A 270 -10.55 -18.47 -5.31
CA ARG A 270 -11.02 -18.61 -6.70
C ARG A 270 -11.82 -19.90 -6.93
N ARG A 271 -11.52 -21.00 -6.22
CA ARG A 271 -12.28 -22.27 -6.33
C ARG A 271 -13.67 -22.20 -5.69
N PHE A 272 -13.86 -21.39 -4.65
CA PHE A 272 -15.17 -21.20 -4.03
C PHE A 272 -16.17 -20.48 -4.96
N CYS A 273 -15.69 -19.64 -5.88
CA CYS A 273 -16.54 -18.98 -6.89
C CYS A 273 -16.81 -19.84 -8.14
N LEU A 274 -15.99 -20.86 -8.45
CA LEU A 274 -16.15 -21.69 -9.65
C LEU A 274 -17.16 -22.84 -9.50
N CYS A 275 -17.77 -23.01 -8.32
CA CYS A 275 -18.84 -23.98 -8.07
C CYS A 275 -20.04 -23.30 -7.38
N PRO A 276 -20.90 -22.55 -8.11
CA PRO A 276 -22.13 -22.01 -7.54
C PRO A 276 -23.12 -23.10 -7.11
N ASP A 277 -23.00 -24.33 -7.64
CA ASP A 277 -23.95 -25.43 -7.43
C ASP A 277 -23.42 -26.59 -6.56
N ALA A 278 -22.31 -26.42 -5.85
CA ALA A 278 -21.90 -27.43 -4.87
C ALA A 278 -22.79 -27.31 -3.61
N PRO A 279 -23.58 -28.34 -3.25
CA PRO A 279 -24.50 -28.24 -2.13
C PRO A 279 -23.74 -27.95 -0.84
N ARG A 280 -24.09 -26.83 -0.20
CA ARG A 280 -23.64 -26.49 1.16
C ARG A 280 -24.22 -27.54 2.11
N SER A 281 -23.50 -28.64 2.34
CA SER A 281 -23.89 -29.61 3.37
C SER A 281 -23.75 -28.95 4.73
N ARG A 282 -24.85 -28.42 5.27
CA ARG A 282 -24.99 -28.14 6.70
C ARG A 282 -24.74 -29.46 7.42
N ARG A 283 -23.80 -29.45 8.37
CA ARG A 283 -23.60 -30.56 9.32
C ARG A 283 -24.93 -30.83 10.02
N GLN A 284 -25.62 -31.90 9.65
CA GLN A 284 -26.55 -32.58 10.54
C GLN A 284 -25.79 -33.71 11.19
N THR A 285 -25.61 -33.57 12.51
CA THR A 285 -25.37 -34.67 13.42
C THR A 285 -26.47 -35.72 13.29
N HIS A 286 -26.14 -36.97 12.94
CA HIS A 286 -26.57 -38.21 13.61
C HIS A 286 -26.11 -39.45 12.81
N GLY A 287 -25.47 -40.39 13.51
CA GLY A 287 -25.77 -41.83 13.48
C GLY A 287 -25.60 -42.67 12.19
N ASN A 288 -24.60 -43.55 12.26
CA ASN A 288 -24.54 -44.91 11.69
C ASN A 288 -24.17 -45.19 10.21
N MET A 289 -23.19 -46.10 10.14
CA MET A 289 -22.76 -47.03 9.09
C MET A 289 -23.72 -47.25 7.90
N ALA A 290 -23.19 -47.20 6.68
CA ALA A 290 -22.69 -48.38 5.97
C ALA A 290 -22.26 -48.05 4.53
N ARG A 291 -21.16 -48.70 4.13
CA ARG A 291 -20.66 -49.04 2.79
C ARG A 291 -21.55 -48.64 1.61
N ASP A 292 -20.97 -47.93 0.63
CA ASP A 292 -21.10 -48.42 -0.75
C ASP A 292 -20.02 -47.94 -1.72
N ARG A 293 -19.83 -48.77 -2.74
CA ARG A 293 -18.62 -48.96 -3.54
C ARG A 293 -18.45 -47.93 -4.65
N CYS A 294 -17.20 -47.54 -4.84
CA CYS A 294 -16.67 -46.92 -6.05
C CYS A 294 -16.79 -47.90 -7.25
N ARG A 295 -17.45 -47.50 -8.35
CA ARG A 295 -17.22 -48.00 -9.73
C ARG A 295 -18.05 -47.25 -10.80
N SER A 296 -17.36 -46.58 -11.72
CA SER A 296 -17.59 -46.50 -13.19
C SER A 296 -16.81 -45.29 -13.74
N ARG A 297 -15.62 -45.47 -14.33
CA ARG A 297 -15.31 -45.74 -15.76
C ARG A 297 -16.05 -44.84 -16.78
N SER A 298 -15.29 -43.85 -17.26
CA SER A 298 -15.04 -43.44 -18.67
C SER A 298 -16.22 -43.24 -19.63
N ARG A 299 -16.28 -42.05 -20.24
CA ARG A 299 -16.24 -41.87 -21.71
C ARG A 299 -16.00 -40.40 -22.09
N LEU A 300 -15.06 -40.22 -23.03
CA LEU A 300 -14.84 -39.00 -23.81
C LEU A 300 -16.07 -38.67 -24.66
N GLY A 301 -16.36 -37.38 -24.81
CA GLY A 301 -17.31 -36.84 -25.78
C GLY A 301 -17.06 -35.35 -25.93
N ALA A 302 -16.36 -34.96 -26.99
CA ALA A 302 -16.12 -33.58 -27.37
C ALA A 302 -17.41 -32.95 -27.90
N HIS A 303 -17.82 -31.82 -27.33
CA HIS A 303 -18.73 -30.87 -27.97
C HIS A 303 -18.43 -29.45 -27.47
N LEU A 304 -17.93 -28.61 -28.39
CA LEU A 304 -17.79 -27.17 -28.24
C LEU A 304 -19.15 -26.49 -28.49
N PRO A 305 -19.63 -25.60 -27.60
CA PRO A 305 -20.71 -24.66 -27.90
C PRO A 305 -20.15 -23.31 -28.40
N PRO A 306 -20.96 -22.47 -29.09
CA PRO A 306 -20.47 -21.35 -29.88
C PRO A 306 -20.14 -20.10 -29.05
N ALA A 307 -19.29 -19.26 -29.63
CA ALA A 307 -18.76 -18.03 -29.07
C ALA A 307 -19.83 -16.97 -28.79
N HIS A 308 -20.03 -16.64 -27.52
CA HIS A 308 -20.71 -15.42 -27.09
C HIS A 308 -19.71 -14.26 -26.98
N ARG A 309 -19.91 -13.21 -27.79
CA ARG A 309 -19.25 -11.91 -27.63
C ARG A 309 -19.64 -11.29 -26.28
N PRO A 310 -18.70 -10.90 -25.41
CA PRO A 310 -19.04 -10.05 -24.28
C PRO A 310 -19.14 -8.59 -24.72
N ALA A 311 -20.22 -7.95 -24.28
CA ALA A 311 -20.49 -6.54 -24.45
C ALA A 311 -19.36 -5.68 -23.85
N ARG A 312 -19.08 -4.54 -24.50
CA ARG A 312 -18.18 -3.50 -24.00
C ARG A 312 -18.72 -2.93 -22.69
N THR A 313 -18.24 -3.42 -21.56
CA THR A 313 -18.35 -2.75 -20.26
C THR A 313 -17.20 -1.76 -20.13
N ARG A 314 -17.52 -0.47 -20.09
CA ARG A 314 -16.56 0.60 -19.75
C ARG A 314 -16.12 0.40 -18.31
N HIS A 315 -14.90 -0.09 -18.09
CA HIS A 315 -14.26 -0.02 -16.79
C HIS A 315 -13.96 1.44 -16.45
N ARG A 316 -14.69 2.01 -15.50
CA ARG A 316 -14.21 3.14 -14.70
C ARG A 316 -13.22 2.58 -13.68
N SER A 317 -11.95 2.89 -13.84
CA SER A 317 -10.93 2.74 -12.80
C SER A 317 -11.30 3.63 -11.62
N GLY A 318 -11.74 3.04 -10.51
CA GLY A 318 -12.13 3.73 -9.29
C GLY A 318 -10.93 4.06 -8.41
N LEU A 319 -10.70 5.36 -8.19
CA LEU A 319 -9.77 5.90 -7.21
C LEU A 319 -10.22 5.54 -5.78
N ASN A 320 -9.27 5.20 -4.89
CA ASN A 320 -9.47 5.14 -3.44
C ASN A 320 -8.91 6.36 -2.68
N LEU A 321 -8.53 7.42 -3.40
CA LEU A 321 -8.21 8.71 -2.79
C LEU A 321 -9.50 9.51 -2.63
N ILE A 322 -10.01 9.65 -1.39
CA ILE A 322 -11.12 10.58 -1.12
C ILE A 322 -10.53 12.00 -1.23
N LYS A 323 -10.69 12.59 -2.42
CA LYS A 323 -10.29 13.96 -2.73
C LYS A 323 -11.46 14.89 -2.41
N THR A 324 -11.40 15.58 -1.28
CA THR A 324 -12.33 16.68 -1.00
C THR A 324 -11.61 17.99 -1.35
N ILE A 325 -12.04 18.63 -2.44
CA ILE A 325 -11.61 19.99 -2.81
C ILE A 325 -12.56 20.95 -2.09
N ASP A 326 -12.04 21.76 -1.17
CA ASP A 326 -12.83 22.81 -0.54
C ASP A 326 -12.63 24.12 -1.32
N THR A 327 -13.62 24.51 -2.13
CA THR A 327 -13.61 25.75 -2.92
C THR A 327 -14.39 26.86 -2.21
N THR A 328 -14.17 27.09 -0.92
CA THR A 328 -14.75 28.22 -0.18
C THR A 328 -13.74 29.37 -0.11
N THR A 329 -13.57 30.12 -1.21
CA THR A 329 -13.00 31.48 -1.23
C THR A 329 -13.09 32.06 -2.64
N LYS A 330 -14.30 32.35 -3.14
CA LYS A 330 -14.51 33.23 -4.31
C LYS A 330 -15.97 33.70 -4.48
N THR A 331 -16.61 34.15 -3.40
CA THR A 331 -17.95 34.79 -3.52
C THR A 331 -18.20 35.84 -2.44
N GLN A 332 -17.25 36.77 -2.23
CA GLN A 332 -17.52 38.02 -1.52
C GLN A 332 -16.75 39.17 -2.16
N ARG A 333 -17.12 39.53 -3.40
CA ARG A 333 -16.78 40.86 -3.95
C ARG A 333 -17.70 41.38 -5.07
N SER A 334 -18.86 40.76 -5.32
CA SER A 334 -19.81 41.22 -6.35
C SER A 334 -21.20 41.64 -5.84
N GLN A 335 -21.44 41.71 -4.53
CA GLN A 335 -22.70 42.21 -3.96
C GLN A 335 -22.48 43.44 -3.07
N ARG A 336 -22.03 44.54 -3.69
CA ARG A 336 -22.21 45.91 -3.20
C ARG A 336 -22.35 46.83 -4.40
N LYS A 337 -23.44 46.64 -5.16
CA LYS A 337 -23.98 47.55 -6.19
C LYS A 337 -25.37 47.06 -6.61
N ALA A 338 -26.27 46.98 -5.64
CA ALA A 338 -27.72 46.96 -5.82
C ALA A 338 -28.32 47.25 -4.45
N PHE A 339 -29.31 48.13 -4.41
CA PHE A 339 -29.93 48.78 -3.25
C PHE A 339 -29.27 50.11 -2.83
N SER A 340 -29.85 51.14 -3.45
CA SER A 340 -30.15 52.46 -2.88
C SER A 340 -30.70 52.40 -1.47
#